data_AF-A0A930ALV3-F1
#
_entry.id   AF-A0A930ALV3-F1
#
_cell.length_a   1.000
_cell.length_b   1.000
_cell.length_c   1.000
_cell.angle_alpha   90.00
_cell.angle_beta   90.00
_cell.angle_gamma   90.00
#
_symmetry.space_group_name_H-M   'P 1'
#
loop_
_entity.id
_entity.type
_entity.pdbx_description
1 polymer ?
#
loop_
_entity_poly.entity_id
_entity_poly.type
_entity_poly.pdbx_seq_one_letter_code
_entity_poly.pdbx_strand_id
1 'polypeptide(L)' 'MKLILAIVSNDDASAVSAALTKNNFYMTRLATTGGFLRAGNTTIIVGTEDEL' A
#
# COMPACT_ATOMS: atom_id res chain seq x y z
N MET A 1 -1.76 -6.53 -16.64
CA MET A 1 -2.44 -6.44 -15.33
C MET A 1 -1.74 -7.22 -14.25
N LYS A 2 -1.36 -6.53 -13.17
CA LYS A 2 -0.78 -7.06 -11.93
C LYS A 2 -1.50 -6.46 -10.72
N LEU A 3 -1.49 -7.20 -9.61
CA LEU A 3 -2.00 -6.75 -8.32
C LEU A 3 -0.84 -6.70 -7.33
N ILE A 4 -0.54 -5.52 -6.83
CA ILE A 4 0.50 -5.29 -5.83
C ILE A 4 -0.15 -5.23 -4.45
N LEU A 5 0.37 -6.03 -3.52
CA LEU A 5 0.08 -5.92 -2.09
C LEU A 5 1.34 -5.41 -1.38
N ALA A 6 1.32 -4.15 -0.95
CA ALA A 6 2.43 -3.53 -0.24
C ALA A 6 2.10 -3.41 1.25
N ILE A 7 2.86 -4.08 2.10
CA ILE A 7 2.79 -3.92 3.56
C ILE A 7 3.80 -2.84 3.94
N VAL A 8 3.30 -1.72 4.44
CA VAL A 8 4.12 -0.55 4.82
C VAL A 8 3.90 -0.18 6.28
N SER A 9 4.88 0.52 6.87
CA SER A 9 4.72 1.09 8.20
C SER A 9 3.56 2.10 8.22
N ASN A 10 2.95 2.30 9.39
CA ASN A 10 1.90 3.32 9.53
C ASN A 10 2.43 4.74 9.34
N ASP A 11 3.69 4.99 9.74
CA ASP A 11 4.33 6.30 9.62
C ASP A 11 4.53 6.68 8.13
N ASP A 12 4.82 5.69 7.28
CA ASP A 12 5.04 5.89 5.84
C ASP A 12 3.76 5.82 5.01
N ALA A 13 2.68 5.23 5.54
CA ALA A 13 1.46 4.94 4.78
C ALA A 13 0.87 6.18 4.10
N SER A 14 0.91 7.34 4.76
CA SER A 14 0.40 8.59 4.19
C SER A 14 1.28 9.12 3.06
N ALA A 15 2.61 9.05 3.21
CA ALA A 15 3.56 9.49 2.18
C ALA A 15 3.48 8.60 0.94
N VAL A 16 3.40 7.28 1.12
CA VAL A 16 3.23 6.31 0.02
C VAL A 16 1.92 6.56 -0.71
N SER A 17 0.80 6.77 0.01
CA SER A 17 -0.47 7.08 -0.64
C SER A 17 -0.45 8.39 -1.43
N ALA A 18 0.19 9.44 -0.89
CA ALA A 18 0.32 10.70 -1.62
C ALA A 18 1.15 10.52 -2.91
N ALA A 19 2.25 9.78 -2.84
CA ALA A 19 3.11 9.50 -3.99
C ALA A 19 2.40 8.67 -5.07
N LEU A 20 1.70 7.60 -4.68
CA LEU A 20 0.93 6.77 -5.61
C LEU A 20 -0.19 7.59 -6.29
N THR A 21 -0.94 8.39 -5.53
CA THR A 21 -1.98 9.27 -6.07
C THR A 21 -1.40 10.31 -7.04
N LYS A 22 -0.26 10.92 -6.70
CA LYS A 22 0.44 11.90 -7.56
C LYS A 22 0.88 11.29 -8.90
N ASN A 23 1.15 10.00 -8.94
CA ASN A 23 1.52 9.25 -10.15
C ASN A 23 0.33 8.56 -10.82
N ASN A 24 -0.90 8.95 -10.51
CA ASN A 24 -2.14 8.42 -11.09
C ASN A 24 -2.38 6.90 -10.84
N PHE A 25 -1.79 6.34 -9.78
CA PHE A 25 -2.14 4.99 -9.35
C PHE A 25 -3.37 5.01 -8.44
N TYR A 26 -4.34 4.15 -8.77
CA TYR A 26 -5.47 3.88 -7.89
C TYR A 26 -5.08 2.85 -6.84
N MET A 27 -5.44 3.10 -5.59
CA MET A 27 -5.12 2.20 -4.48
C MET A 27 -6.27 2.05 -3.49
N THR A 28 -6.29 0.93 -2.78
CA THR A 28 -7.13 0.70 -1.61
C THR A 28 -6.24 0.48 -0.39
N ARG A 29 -6.58 1.09 0.75
CA ARG A 29 -5.85 0.93 2.01
C ARG A 29 -6.63 0.05 2.99
N LEU A 30 -5.91 -0.79 3.71
CA LEU A 30 -6.42 -1.63 4.78
C LEU A 30 -5.57 -1.42 6.04
N ALA A 31 -6.22 -1.16 7.17
CA ALA A 31 -5.56 -1.24 8.47
C ALA A 31 -5.31 -2.71 8.80
N THR A 32 -4.06 -3.09 9.00
CA THR A 32 -3.65 -4.49 9.24
C THR A 32 -2.74 -4.58 10.46
N THR A 33 -2.51 -5.81 10.94
CA THR A 33 -1.64 -6.06 12.09
C THR A 33 -0.59 -7.10 11.69
N GLY A 34 0.68 -6.81 11.94
CA GLY A 34 1.77 -7.73 11.66
C GLY A 34 1.75 -8.93 12.62
N GLY A 35 1.83 -10.15 12.09
CA GLY A 35 1.72 -11.37 12.91
C GLY A 35 2.86 -11.56 13.92
N PHE A 36 4.07 -11.07 13.60
CA PHE A 36 5.25 -11.23 14.46
C PHE A 36 5.25 -10.23 15.63
N LEU A 37 5.30 -8.93 15.33
CA LEU A 37 5.36 -7.87 16.34
C LEU A 37 3.99 -7.57 16.98
N ARG A 38 2.90 -8.10 16.42
CA ARG A 38 1.51 -7.77 16.80
C ARG A 38 1.20 -6.27 16.79
N ALA A 39 1.98 -5.52 16.00
CA ALA A 39 1.85 -4.07 15.84
C ALA A 39 1.05 -3.73 14.59
N GLY A 40 0.33 -2.61 14.64
CA GLY A 40 -0.43 -2.09 13.51
C GLY A 40 0.48 -1.66 12.36
N ASN A 41 0.08 -1.98 11.14
CA ASN A 41 0.68 -1.52 9.90
C ASN A 41 -0.42 -1.28 8.85
N THR A 42 -0.04 -0.83 7.65
CA THR A 42 -0.99 -0.56 6.58
C THR A 42 -0.68 -1.45 5.40
N THR A 43 -1.70 -2.14 4.87
CA THR A 43 -1.61 -2.84 3.59
C THR A 43 -2.23 -1.97 2.51
N ILE A 44 -1.48 -1.71 1.44
CA ILE A 44 -1.93 -0.97 0.26
C ILE A 44 -2.08 -1.96 -0.90
N ILE A 45 -3.27 -1.97 -1.51
CA ILE A 45 -3.59 -2.78 -2.69
C ILE A 45 -3.61 -1.86 -3.90
N VAL A 46 -2.80 -2.16 -4.91
CA VAL A 46 -2.70 -1.38 -6.16
C VAL A 46 -2.91 -2.30 -7.35
N GLY A 47 -3.89 -1.99 -8.18
CA GLY A 47 -4.03 -2.59 -9.51
C GLY A 47 -3.23 -1.78 -10.52
N THR A 48 -2.39 -2.44 -11.33
CA THR A 48 -1.58 -1.79 -12.34
C THR A 48 -1.44 -2.68 -13.58
N GLU A 49 -0.96 -2.11 -14.69
CA GLU A 49 -0.65 -2.89 -15.88
C GLU A 49 0.55 -3.81 -15.65
N ASP A 50 0.77 -4.78 -16.55
CA ASP A 50 1.92 -5.68 -16.40
C ASP A 50 3.24 -5.00 -16.77
N GLU A 51 3.16 -4.15 -17.80
CA GLU A 51 4.25 -3.31 -18.23
C GLU A 51 4.03 -1.92 -17.62
N LEU A 52 4.97 -1.54 -16.74
CA LEU A 52 5.10 -0.19 -16.20
C LEU A 52 5.96 0.67 -17.14
#